data_AF-A0A7J5E7T0-F1
#
_entry.id   AF-A0A7J5E7T0-F1
#
_cell.length_a   1.000
_cell.length_b   1.000
_cell.length_c   1.000
_cell.angle_alpha   90.00
_cell.angle_beta   90.00
_cell.angle_gamma   90.00
#
_symmetry.space_group_name_H-M   'P 1'
#
loop_
_entity.id
_entity.type
_entity.pdbx_description
1 polymer ?
#
loop_
_entity_poly.entity_id
_entity_poly.type
_entity_poly.pdbx_seq_one_letter_code
_entity_poly.pdbx_strand_id
1 'polypeptide(L)'
;MINEKLKSDNCKPPFLAELILKFFFPDGGKFTTLGDLYESYNYIFEKRGKWKAKFWYNSQVLKSVIPVFLNLFLWGIDMLKNYMLLAWRNFKKHKMHSSINLIGLTFGIAASIIILLFTIDELNFDKFNTKYERIARIVNEEFVENAESRRYPFTSGMVGKTLKQDYPEIENYVNIIDREIFGRFATQYGDFKHYES
;
A
#
# COMPACT_ATOMS: atom_id res chain seq x y z
N MET A 1 54.35 5.30 -18.96
CA MET A 1 53.23 5.96 -18.25
C MET A 1 51.90 5.20 -18.29
N ILE A 2 51.54 4.47 -19.37
CA ILE A 2 50.26 3.72 -19.42
C ILE A 2 50.24 2.53 -18.44
N ASN A 3 51.37 1.85 -18.23
CA ASN A 3 51.47 0.67 -17.37
C ASN A 3 51.39 0.96 -15.86
N GLU A 4 51.76 2.16 -15.38
CA GLU A 4 51.62 2.52 -13.97
C GLU A 4 50.17 2.90 -13.60
N LYS A 5 49.45 3.56 -14.52
CA LYS A 5 48.03 3.90 -14.34
C LYS A 5 47.15 2.65 -14.31
N LEU A 6 47.46 1.65 -15.15
CA LEU A 6 46.79 0.33 -15.14
C LEU A 6 47.09 -0.50 -13.87
N LYS A 7 48.24 -0.27 -13.22
CA LYS A 7 48.61 -0.93 -11.95
C LYS A 7 47.87 -0.30 -10.76
N SER A 8 47.70 1.02 -10.77
CA SER A 8 46.95 1.78 -9.76
C SER A 8 45.43 1.46 -9.76
N ASP A 9 44.80 1.39 -10.93
CA ASP A 9 43.35 1.14 -11.01
C ASP A 9 42.94 -0.32 -10.70
N ASN A 10 43.85 -1.27 -10.84
CA ASN A 10 43.58 -2.68 -10.55
C ASN A 10 43.81 -3.09 -9.09
N CYS A 11 44.46 -2.22 -8.29
CA CYS A 11 44.84 -2.47 -6.89
C CYS A 11 43.79 -1.98 -5.88
N LYS A 12 42.55 -1.70 -6.32
CA LYS A 12 41.48 -1.21 -5.44
C LYS A 12 40.77 -2.39 -4.74
N PRO A 13 40.58 -2.33 -3.41
CA PRO A 13 39.83 -3.33 -2.67
C PRO A 13 38.37 -3.35 -3.12
N PRO A 14 37.62 -4.42 -2.81
CA PRO A 14 36.21 -4.51 -3.15
C PRO A 14 35.42 -3.38 -2.44
N PHE A 15 34.70 -2.60 -3.25
CA PHE A 15 33.96 -1.40 -2.82
C PHE A 15 33.03 -1.65 -1.62
N LEU A 16 32.33 -2.78 -1.60
CA LEU A 16 31.40 -3.13 -0.50
C LEU A 16 32.12 -3.31 0.84
N ALA A 17 33.27 -3.98 0.84
CA ALA A 17 34.02 -4.22 2.07
C ALA A 17 34.63 -2.93 2.62
N GLU A 18 35.06 -2.03 1.74
CA GLU A 18 35.53 -0.69 2.13
C GLU A 18 34.41 0.17 2.69
N LEU A 19 33.21 0.11 2.09
CA LEU A 19 32.04 0.84 2.56
C LEU A 19 31.60 0.37 3.95
N ILE A 20 31.57 -0.95 4.19
CA ILE A 20 31.27 -1.53 5.50
C ILE A 20 32.32 -1.09 6.53
N LEU A 21 33.61 -1.16 6.18
CA LEU A 21 34.67 -0.75 7.10
C LEU A 21 34.65 0.74 7.42
N LYS A 22 34.38 1.61 6.43
CA LYS A 22 34.22 3.06 6.65
C LYS A 22 32.99 3.39 7.50
N PHE A 23 31.94 2.59 7.40
CA PHE A 23 30.76 2.74 8.24
C PHE A 23 31.06 2.42 9.72
N PHE A 24 31.83 1.36 10.00
CA PHE A 24 32.22 1.00 11.36
C PHE A 24 33.42 1.81 11.90
N PHE A 25 34.29 2.32 11.03
CA PHE A 25 35.51 3.05 11.38
C PHE A 25 35.64 4.34 10.54
N PRO A 26 34.92 5.42 10.91
CA PRO A 26 34.82 6.64 10.11
C PRO A 26 36.12 7.44 9.98
N ASP A 27 37.09 7.26 10.90
CA ASP A 27 38.36 8.01 10.89
C ASP A 27 39.34 7.58 9.77
N GLY A 28 38.98 6.56 8.98
CA GLY A 28 39.71 6.19 7.76
C GLY A 28 41.17 5.78 7.99
N GLY A 29 41.49 5.31 9.20
CA GLY A 29 42.84 5.14 9.74
C GLY A 29 43.86 4.58 8.75
N LYS A 30 44.60 5.49 8.13
CA LYS A 30 45.68 5.18 7.17
C LYS A 30 46.89 4.51 7.82
N PHE A 31 46.95 4.52 9.16
CA PHE A 31 48.01 3.91 9.97
C PHE A 31 47.46 2.95 11.05
N THR A 32 46.22 2.48 10.90
CA THR A 32 45.60 1.50 11.82
C THR A 32 45.34 0.18 11.11
N THR A 33 44.67 -0.77 11.77
CA THR A 33 44.32 -2.11 11.26
C THR A 33 43.74 -2.12 9.83
N LEU A 34 43.12 -1.03 9.38
CA LEU A 34 42.58 -0.85 8.03
C LEU A 34 43.68 -0.63 6.98
N GLY A 35 44.75 0.09 7.34
CA GLY A 35 45.98 0.22 6.56
C GLY A 35 46.72 -1.12 6.43
N ASP A 36 46.85 -1.87 7.52
CA ASP A 36 47.51 -3.19 7.51
C ASP A 36 46.75 -4.22 6.66
N LEU A 37 45.41 -4.17 6.70
CA LEU A 37 44.52 -4.97 5.86
C LEU A 37 44.66 -4.61 4.38
N TYR A 38 44.83 -3.33 4.07
CA TYR A 38 45.06 -2.85 2.70
C TYR A 38 46.43 -3.27 2.17
N GLU A 39 47.48 -3.18 2.97
CA GLU A 39 48.82 -3.66 2.59
C GLU A 39 48.83 -5.18 2.37
N SER A 40 48.20 -5.94 3.28
CA SER A 40 48.04 -7.39 3.16
C SER A 40 47.26 -7.78 1.89
N TYR A 41 46.22 -7.02 1.53
CA TYR A 41 45.48 -7.22 0.28
C TYR A 41 46.37 -7.01 -0.94
N ASN A 42 47.16 -5.93 -0.99
CA ASN A 42 48.07 -5.64 -2.09
C ASN A 42 49.16 -6.71 -2.24
N TYR A 43 49.71 -7.19 -1.12
CA TYR A 43 50.68 -8.28 -1.12
C TYR A 43 50.12 -9.58 -1.71
N ILE A 44 48.89 -9.96 -1.31
CA ILE A 44 48.21 -11.16 -1.82
C ILE A 44 47.82 -10.97 -3.29
N PHE A 45 47.46 -9.75 -3.68
CA PHE A 45 47.13 -9.39 -5.06
C PHE A 45 48.33 -9.62 -6.00
N GLU A 46 49.53 -9.15 -5.61
CA GLU A 46 50.74 -9.33 -6.41
C GLU A 46 51.20 -10.80 -6.47
N LYS A 47 51.10 -11.57 -5.37
CA LYS A 47 51.58 -12.97 -5.35
C LYS A 47 50.59 -14.01 -5.87
N ARG A 48 49.28 -13.83 -5.65
CA ARG A 48 48.26 -14.87 -5.87
C ARG A 48 47.14 -14.45 -6.82
N GLY A 49 47.18 -13.21 -7.33
CA GLY A 49 46.22 -12.68 -8.30
C GLY A 49 44.94 -12.10 -7.68
N LYS A 50 44.22 -11.32 -8.50
CA LYS A 50 43.08 -10.46 -8.12
C LYS A 50 41.94 -11.17 -7.39
N TRP A 51 41.53 -12.35 -7.85
CA TRP A 51 40.35 -13.03 -7.30
C TRP A 51 40.62 -13.60 -5.90
N LYS A 52 41.79 -14.20 -5.68
CA LYS A 52 42.18 -14.74 -4.36
C LYS A 52 42.35 -13.63 -3.32
N ALA A 53 42.92 -12.49 -3.72
CA ALA A 53 43.05 -11.32 -2.85
C ALA A 53 41.69 -10.76 -2.43
N LYS A 54 40.75 -10.61 -3.38
CA LYS A 54 39.38 -10.13 -3.09
C LYS A 54 38.61 -11.08 -2.20
N PHE A 55 38.68 -12.38 -2.48
CA PHE A 55 38.02 -13.39 -1.66
C PHE A 55 38.58 -13.42 -0.24
N TRP A 56 39.91 -13.38 -0.10
CA TRP A 56 40.56 -13.31 1.20
C TRP A 56 40.11 -12.07 1.98
N TYR A 57 40.15 -10.88 1.37
CA TYR A 57 39.76 -9.63 2.01
C TYR A 57 38.29 -9.62 2.44
N ASN A 58 37.37 -10.02 1.55
CA ASN A 58 35.94 -10.13 1.88
C ASN A 58 35.70 -11.15 3.00
N SER A 59 36.43 -12.27 3.02
CA SER A 59 36.30 -13.26 4.09
C SER A 59 36.78 -12.72 5.44
N GLN A 60 37.82 -11.88 5.48
CA GLN A 60 38.28 -11.25 6.73
C GLN A 60 37.26 -10.24 7.25
N VAL A 61 36.79 -9.34 6.38
CA VAL A 61 35.77 -8.35 6.76
C VAL A 61 34.50 -9.04 7.24
N LEU A 62 34.07 -10.09 6.54
CA LEU A 62 32.87 -10.83 6.92
C LEU A 62 33.03 -11.52 8.30
N LYS A 63 34.20 -12.11 8.58
CA LYS A 63 34.48 -12.71 9.89
C LYS A 63 34.48 -11.70 11.04
N SER A 64 34.86 -10.45 10.78
CA SER A 64 34.83 -9.38 11.78
C SER A 64 33.43 -8.79 11.98
N VAL A 65 32.64 -8.68 10.91
CA VAL A 65 31.33 -8.00 10.92
C VAL A 65 30.20 -8.94 11.37
N ILE A 66 30.24 -10.23 10.98
CA ILE A 66 29.20 -11.20 11.35
C ILE A 66 28.99 -11.28 12.87
N PRO A 67 30.02 -11.43 13.72
CA PRO A 67 29.82 -11.55 15.16
C PRO A 67 29.22 -10.29 15.78
N VAL A 68 29.62 -9.10 15.32
CA VAL A 68 29.08 -7.82 15.80
C VAL A 68 27.60 -7.71 15.44
N PHE A 69 27.24 -8.02 14.18
CA PHE A 69 25.86 -7.99 13.72
C PHE A 69 24.98 -9.03 14.44
N LEU A 70 25.46 -10.27 14.57
CA LEU A 70 24.74 -11.32 15.29
C LEU A 70 24.57 -10.97 16.76
N ASN A 71 25.59 -10.43 17.41
CA ASN A 71 25.48 -9.96 18.79
C ASN A 71 24.40 -8.87 18.90
N LEU A 72 24.45 -7.86 18.04
CA LEU A 72 23.45 -6.78 18.03
C LEU A 72 22.01 -7.31 17.88
N PHE A 73 21.83 -8.29 17.00
CA PHE A 73 20.54 -8.94 16.76
C PHE A 73 20.08 -9.81 17.93
N LEU A 74 20.96 -10.65 18.48
CA LEU A 74 20.66 -11.55 19.60
C LEU A 74 20.31 -10.77 20.86
N TRP A 75 21.11 -9.76 21.22
CA TRP A 75 20.84 -8.88 22.35
C TRP A 75 19.55 -8.08 22.12
N GLY A 76 19.29 -7.64 20.88
CA GLY A 76 18.04 -7.00 20.51
C GLY A 76 16.81 -7.88 20.74
N ILE A 77 16.88 -9.17 20.36
CA ILE A 77 15.80 -10.13 20.61
C ILE A 77 15.59 -10.35 22.12
N ASP A 78 16.66 -10.51 22.89
CA ASP A 78 16.56 -10.76 24.32
C ASP A 78 16.04 -9.54 25.09
N MET A 79 16.45 -8.33 24.69
CA MET A 79 15.86 -7.09 25.18
C MET A 79 14.38 -6.97 24.81
N LEU A 80 13.99 -7.29 23.57
CA LEU A 80 12.58 -7.28 23.16
C LEU A 80 11.74 -8.24 24.01
N LYS A 81 12.22 -9.47 24.24
CA LYS A 81 11.56 -10.42 25.14
C LYS A 81 11.39 -9.85 26.56
N ASN A 82 12.43 -9.21 27.09
CA ASN A 82 12.38 -8.59 28.42
C ASN A 82 11.38 -7.44 28.47
N TYR A 83 11.37 -6.55 27.47
CA TYR A 83 10.39 -5.46 27.40
C TYR A 83 8.96 -5.98 27.26
N MET A 84 8.74 -7.01 26.43
CA MET A 84 7.43 -7.66 26.32
C MET A 84 7.00 -8.31 27.63
N LEU A 85 7.91 -8.97 28.34
CA LEU A 85 7.63 -9.56 29.65
C LEU A 85 7.29 -8.50 30.69
N LEU A 86 8.04 -7.38 30.72
CA LEU A 86 7.79 -6.25 31.60
C LEU A 86 6.45 -5.58 31.28
N ALA A 87 6.17 -5.32 30.00
CA ALA A 87 4.90 -4.77 29.55
C ALA A 87 3.73 -5.67 29.95
N TRP A 88 3.85 -6.99 29.78
CA TRP A 88 2.82 -7.96 30.19
C TRP A 88 2.61 -7.98 31.71
N ARG A 89 3.69 -7.97 32.49
CA ARG A 89 3.61 -7.87 33.96
C ARG A 89 2.95 -6.56 34.39
N ASN A 90 3.27 -5.45 33.72
CA ASN A 90 2.70 -4.14 33.99
C ASN A 90 1.21 -4.09 33.64
N PHE A 91 0.82 -4.65 32.50
CA PHE A 91 -0.57 -4.78 32.07
C PHE A 91 -1.40 -5.61 33.06
N LYS A 92 -0.82 -6.70 33.57
CA LYS A 92 -1.44 -7.51 34.64
C LYS A 92 -1.49 -6.81 36.00
N LYS A 93 -0.57 -5.88 36.30
CA LYS A 93 -0.58 -5.12 37.56
C LYS A 93 -1.60 -3.99 37.52
N HIS A 94 -1.70 -3.28 36.39
CA HIS A 94 -2.59 -2.14 36.18
C HIS A 94 -3.74 -2.47 35.23
N LYS A 95 -4.47 -3.56 35.52
CA LYS A 95 -5.49 -4.13 34.61
C LYS A 95 -6.58 -3.13 34.26
N MET A 96 -7.13 -2.39 35.23
CA MET A 96 -8.26 -1.49 34.98
C MET A 96 -7.89 -0.36 34.01
N HIS A 97 -6.83 0.39 34.32
CA HIS A 97 -6.34 1.47 33.46
C HIS A 97 -5.92 0.98 32.08
N SER A 98 -5.18 -0.13 32.02
CA SER A 98 -4.68 -0.66 30.75
C SER A 98 -5.83 -1.20 29.89
N SER A 99 -6.84 -1.84 30.49
CA SER A 99 -8.03 -2.32 29.77
C SER A 99 -8.87 -1.17 29.21
N ILE A 100 -9.14 -0.12 30.01
CA ILE A 100 -9.92 1.03 29.54
C ILE A 100 -9.21 1.70 28.35
N ASN A 101 -7.91 1.94 28.45
CA ASN A 101 -7.14 2.57 27.38
C ASN A 101 -7.09 1.69 26.12
N LEU A 102 -6.89 0.37 26.29
CA LEU A 102 -6.85 -0.56 25.17
C LEU A 102 -8.21 -0.64 24.46
N ILE A 103 -9.29 -0.74 25.22
CA ILE A 103 -10.66 -0.80 24.70
C ILE A 103 -10.99 0.50 23.97
N GLY A 104 -10.80 1.65 24.62
CA GLY A 104 -11.11 2.95 24.00
C GLY A 104 -10.34 3.18 22.70
N LEU A 105 -9.04 2.85 22.69
CA LEU A 105 -8.23 2.95 21.48
C LEU A 105 -8.70 1.98 20.38
N THR A 106 -9.00 0.72 20.75
CA THR A 106 -9.45 -0.30 19.81
C THR A 106 -10.78 0.08 19.18
N PHE A 107 -11.75 0.50 19.99
CA PHE A 107 -13.06 0.93 19.50
C PHE A 107 -12.97 2.21 18.67
N GLY A 108 -12.12 3.17 19.06
CA GLY A 108 -11.89 4.37 18.26
C GLY A 108 -11.36 4.05 16.86
N ILE A 109 -10.31 3.23 16.78
CA ILE A 109 -9.74 2.79 15.49
C ILE A 109 -10.76 1.97 14.69
N ALA A 110 -11.46 1.03 15.33
CA ALA A 110 -12.46 0.20 14.67
C ALA A 110 -13.60 1.04 14.09
N ALA A 111 -14.15 1.98 14.86
CA ALA A 111 -15.21 2.88 14.41
C ALA A 111 -14.74 3.75 13.23
N SER A 112 -13.53 4.32 13.31
CA SER A 112 -12.95 5.10 12.20
C SER A 112 -12.79 4.27 10.93
N ILE A 113 -12.34 3.01 11.04
CA ILE A 113 -12.20 2.11 9.89
C ILE A 113 -13.56 1.77 9.29
N ILE A 114 -14.57 1.48 10.11
CA ILE A 114 -15.93 1.17 9.63
C ILE A 114 -16.50 2.36 8.84
N ILE A 115 -16.39 3.57 9.38
CA ILE A 115 -16.86 4.79 8.69
C ILE A 115 -16.11 5.00 7.37
N LEU A 116 -14.79 4.78 7.37
CA LEU A 116 -13.99 4.88 6.16
C LEU A 116 -14.42 3.87 5.10
N LEU A 117 -14.60 2.60 5.49
CA LEU A 117 -15.06 1.55 4.58
C LEU A 117 -16.44 1.86 4.01
N PHE A 118 -17.37 2.29 4.86
CA PHE A 118 -18.71 2.73 4.42
C PHE A 118 -18.63 3.88 3.41
N THR A 119 -17.77 4.87 3.67
CA THR A 119 -17.60 6.02 2.77
C THR A 119 -17.01 5.58 1.43
N ILE A 120 -16.03 4.66 1.43
CA ILE A 120 -15.44 4.11 0.21
C ILE A 120 -16.48 3.32 -0.58
N ASP A 121 -17.32 2.54 0.09
CA ASP A 121 -18.39 1.77 -0.55
C ASP A 121 -19.40 2.70 -1.22
N GLU A 122 -19.90 3.70 -0.48
CA GLU A 122 -20.86 4.69 -0.98
C GLU A 122 -20.33 5.46 -2.21
N LEU A 123 -19.07 5.89 -2.18
CA LEU A 123 -18.45 6.61 -3.31
C LEU A 123 -18.20 5.73 -4.55
N ASN A 124 -18.24 4.41 -4.40
CA ASN A 124 -18.05 3.46 -5.49
C ASN A 124 -19.34 2.75 -5.91
N PHE A 125 -20.46 2.99 -5.21
CA PHE A 125 -21.74 2.33 -5.48
C PHE A 125 -22.16 2.43 -6.96
N ASP A 126 -22.07 3.62 -7.55
CA ASP A 126 -22.46 3.86 -8.95
C ASP A 126 -21.37 3.52 -9.99
N LYS A 127 -20.16 3.12 -9.54
CA LYS A 127 -18.98 2.93 -10.41
C LYS A 127 -18.77 1.49 -10.87
N PHE A 128 -19.75 0.61 -10.68
CA PHE A 128 -19.64 -0.80 -11.08
C PHE A 128 -19.60 -1.02 -12.60
N ASN A 129 -20.11 -0.07 -13.39
CA ASN A 129 -20.11 -0.15 -14.85
C ASN A 129 -18.85 0.45 -15.47
N THR A 130 -18.32 -0.19 -16.52
CA THR A 130 -17.12 0.27 -17.26
C THR A 130 -17.26 1.66 -17.89
N LYS A 131 -18.50 2.13 -18.11
CA LYS A 131 -18.81 3.46 -18.65
C LYS A 131 -19.61 4.32 -17.67
N TYR A 132 -19.42 4.17 -16.36
CA TYR A 132 -20.23 4.84 -15.33
C TYR A 132 -20.35 6.37 -15.53
N GLU A 133 -19.31 7.05 -16.02
CA GLU A 133 -19.32 8.50 -16.29
C GLU A 133 -20.31 8.93 -17.39
N ARG A 134 -20.73 7.99 -18.24
CA ARG A 134 -21.66 8.22 -19.36
C ARG A 134 -23.06 7.68 -19.08
N ILE A 135 -23.29 7.10 -17.91
CA ILE A 135 -24.58 6.54 -17.51
C ILE A 135 -25.25 7.55 -16.60
N ALA A 136 -26.46 7.98 -16.97
CA ALA A 136 -27.27 8.89 -16.17
C ALA A 136 -28.66 8.30 -15.94
N ARG A 137 -29.24 8.60 -14.78
CA ARG A 137 -30.63 8.26 -14.45
C ARG A 137 -31.50 9.49 -14.68
N ILE A 138 -32.61 9.29 -15.37
CA ILE A 138 -33.63 10.33 -15.53
C ILE A 138 -34.47 10.38 -14.24
N VAL A 139 -34.58 11.56 -13.66
CA VAL A 139 -35.40 11.84 -12.48
C VAL A 139 -36.47 12.86 -12.84
N ASN A 140 -37.67 12.70 -12.29
CA ASN A 140 -38.73 13.69 -12.45
C ASN A 140 -38.70 14.65 -11.26
N GLU A 141 -38.88 15.94 -11.53
CA GLU A 141 -39.02 16.97 -10.51
C GLU A 141 -40.36 17.67 -10.72
N GLU A 142 -41.24 17.55 -9.73
CA GLU A 142 -42.54 18.18 -9.71
C GLU A 142 -42.44 19.52 -8.99
N PHE A 143 -42.71 20.60 -9.72
CA PHE A 143 -42.80 21.94 -9.17
C PHE A 143 -44.27 22.27 -8.89
N VAL A 144 -44.59 22.51 -7.61
CA VAL A 144 -45.92 22.91 -7.18
C VAL A 144 -45.84 24.34 -6.63
N GLU A 145 -46.72 25.21 -7.11
CA GLU A 145 -46.77 26.60 -6.66
C GLU A 145 -47.09 26.66 -5.16
N ASN A 146 -46.27 27.38 -4.39
CA ASN A 146 -46.32 27.47 -2.93
C ASN A 146 -46.08 26.14 -2.16
N ALA A 147 -45.42 25.15 -2.76
CA ALA A 147 -44.98 23.94 -2.06
C ALA A 147 -43.55 23.54 -2.41
N GLU A 148 -42.95 22.67 -1.59
CA GLU A 148 -41.62 22.12 -1.85
C GLU A 148 -41.64 21.25 -3.12
N SER A 149 -40.62 21.44 -3.97
CA SER A 149 -40.41 20.62 -5.16
C SER A 149 -40.22 19.16 -4.77
N ARG A 150 -40.93 18.24 -5.43
CA ARG A 150 -40.82 16.80 -5.17
C ARG A 150 -40.03 16.12 -6.27
N ARG A 151 -38.99 15.36 -5.89
CA ARG A 151 -38.20 14.56 -6.83
C ARG A 151 -38.61 13.10 -6.77
N TYR A 152 -38.86 12.51 -7.92
CA TYR A 152 -39.27 11.13 -8.08
C TYR A 152 -38.21 10.34 -8.86
N PRO A 153 -37.81 9.15 -8.38
CA PRO A 153 -36.78 8.33 -9.02
C PRO A 153 -37.34 7.48 -10.18
N PHE A 154 -38.63 7.61 -10.50
CA PHE A 154 -39.33 6.87 -11.55
C PHE A 154 -39.81 7.82 -12.64
N THR A 155 -39.88 7.30 -13.86
CA THR A 155 -40.40 8.01 -15.04
C THR A 155 -41.26 7.07 -15.90
N SER A 156 -42.00 7.62 -16.85
CA SER A 156 -42.78 6.81 -17.80
C SER A 156 -41.84 5.98 -18.68
N GLY A 157 -42.19 4.71 -18.93
CA GLY A 157 -41.39 3.79 -19.76
C GLY A 157 -41.14 4.30 -21.19
N MET A 158 -42.00 5.20 -21.68
CA MET A 158 -41.80 5.81 -23.01
C MET A 158 -40.66 6.83 -23.06
N VAL A 159 -40.27 7.44 -21.94
CA VAL A 159 -39.31 8.57 -21.92
C VAL A 159 -37.96 8.15 -22.50
N GLY A 160 -37.44 6.98 -22.13
CA GLY A 160 -36.16 6.49 -22.67
C GLY A 160 -36.19 6.31 -24.19
N LYS A 161 -37.31 5.81 -24.72
CA LYS A 161 -37.52 5.61 -26.17
C LYS A 161 -37.59 6.94 -26.90
N THR A 162 -38.40 7.89 -26.42
CA THR A 162 -38.57 9.21 -27.03
C THR A 162 -37.25 9.98 -27.05
N LEU A 163 -36.52 9.99 -25.92
CA LEU A 163 -35.24 10.69 -25.84
C LEU A 163 -34.21 10.14 -26.84
N LYS A 164 -34.11 8.82 -27.01
CA LYS A 164 -33.20 8.24 -28.02
C LYS A 164 -33.60 8.58 -29.47
N GLN A 165 -34.88 8.82 -29.73
CA GLN A 165 -35.36 9.23 -31.05
C GLN A 165 -35.06 10.69 -31.35
N ASP A 166 -35.23 11.56 -30.36
CA ASP A 166 -35.14 13.02 -30.53
C ASP A 166 -33.70 13.55 -30.35
N TYR A 167 -32.86 12.85 -29.58
CA TYR A 167 -31.51 13.31 -29.22
C TYR A 167 -30.43 12.31 -29.68
N PRO A 168 -29.67 12.63 -30.75
CA PRO A 168 -28.66 11.72 -31.31
C PRO A 168 -27.44 11.47 -30.38
N GLU A 169 -27.24 12.29 -29.35
CA GLU A 169 -26.21 12.10 -28.32
C GLU A 169 -26.48 10.90 -27.38
N ILE A 170 -27.71 10.38 -27.36
CA ILE A 170 -28.11 9.23 -26.54
C ILE A 170 -27.83 7.93 -27.30
N GLU A 171 -26.71 7.27 -26.95
CA GLU A 171 -26.32 6.00 -27.59
C GLU A 171 -27.34 4.88 -27.32
N ASN A 172 -27.75 4.70 -26.06
CA ASN A 172 -28.62 3.62 -25.61
C ASN A 172 -29.47 4.03 -24.40
N TYR A 173 -30.58 3.33 -24.20
CA TYR A 173 -31.44 3.45 -23.02
C TYR A 173 -31.82 2.06 -22.50
N VAL A 174 -32.16 2.00 -21.22
CA VAL A 174 -32.76 0.82 -20.58
C VAL A 174 -33.83 1.28 -19.60
N ASN A 175 -34.98 0.60 -19.61
CA ASN A 175 -36.02 0.79 -18.61
C ASN A 175 -35.86 -0.27 -17.53
N ILE A 176 -35.76 0.16 -16.27
CA ILE A 176 -35.70 -0.74 -15.13
C ILE A 176 -37.01 -0.60 -14.38
N ILE A 177 -37.82 -1.67 -14.39
CA ILE A 177 -39.09 -1.74 -13.69
C ILE A 177 -38.90 -2.61 -12.46
N ASP A 178 -39.15 -2.02 -11.29
CA ASP A 178 -39.24 -2.79 -10.06
C ASP A 178 -40.53 -3.62 -10.07
N ARG A 179 -40.37 -4.94 -10.21
CA ARG A 179 -41.49 -5.88 -10.30
C ARG A 179 -42.25 -6.05 -8.98
N GLU A 180 -41.65 -5.69 -7.84
CA GLU A 180 -42.35 -5.72 -6.56
C GLU A 180 -43.28 -4.51 -6.40
N ILE A 181 -42.86 -3.34 -6.91
CA ILE A 181 -43.64 -2.09 -6.81
C ILE A 181 -44.74 -2.02 -7.87
N PHE A 182 -44.46 -2.41 -9.12
CA PHE A 182 -45.38 -2.24 -10.24
C PHE A 182 -46.11 -3.54 -10.67
N GLY A 183 -45.83 -4.68 -10.01
CA GLY A 183 -46.39 -5.97 -10.39
C GLY A 183 -45.89 -6.45 -11.77
N ARG A 184 -46.52 -7.50 -12.34
CA ARG A 184 -46.14 -8.05 -13.66
C ARG A 184 -46.54 -7.18 -14.86
N PHE A 185 -47.16 -6.01 -14.64
CA PHE A 185 -47.78 -5.21 -15.70
C PHE A 185 -47.21 -3.79 -15.70
N ALA A 186 -46.61 -3.36 -16.82
CA ALA A 186 -46.04 -2.02 -16.95
C ALA A 186 -47.13 -0.93 -16.97
N THR A 187 -48.34 -1.28 -17.41
CA THR A 187 -49.55 -0.45 -17.34
C THR A 187 -50.77 -1.36 -17.48
N GLN A 188 -51.78 -1.16 -16.64
CA GLN A 188 -53.08 -1.82 -16.73
C GLN A 188 -54.17 -0.74 -16.79
N TYR A 189 -54.93 -0.69 -17.88
CA TYR A 189 -56.11 0.16 -18.01
C TYR A 189 -57.30 -0.72 -18.40
N GLY A 190 -58.21 -0.97 -17.46
CA GLY A 190 -59.27 -1.95 -17.61
C GLY A 190 -58.71 -3.35 -17.88
N ASP A 191 -59.15 -3.96 -18.99
CA ASP A 191 -58.71 -5.31 -19.42
C ASP A 191 -57.40 -5.31 -20.24
N PHE A 192 -56.89 -4.14 -20.63
CA PHE A 192 -55.67 -4.04 -21.44
C PHE A 192 -54.42 -4.11 -20.57
N LYS A 193 -53.60 -5.14 -20.81
CA LYS A 193 -52.32 -5.37 -20.15
C LYS A 193 -51.19 -5.18 -21.16
N HIS A 194 -50.36 -4.16 -20.95
CA HIS A 194 -49.18 -3.93 -21.78
C HIS A 194 -47.95 -4.59 -21.15
N TYR A 195 -47.26 -5.41 -21.94
CA TYR A 195 -46.00 -6.05 -21.59
C TYR A 195 -44.90 -5.35 -22.39
N GLU A 196 -43.98 -4.64 -21.71
CA GLU A 196 -42.72 -4.27 -22.36
C GLU A 196 -41.79 -5.50 -22.32
N SER A 197 -41.33 -5.89 -23.51
CA SER A 197 -40.38 -6.98 -23.77
C SER A 197 -38.96 -6.58 -23.42
#